data_AF-A0A1T5D6J3-F1
#
_entry.id   AF-A0A1T5D6J3-F1
#
_cell.length_a   1.000
_cell.length_b   1.000
_cell.length_c   1.000
_cell.angle_alpha   90.00
_cell.angle_beta   90.00
_cell.angle_gamma   90.00
#
_symmetry.space_group_name_H-M   'P 1'
#
loop_
_entity.id
_entity.type
_entity.pdbx_description
1 polymer ?
#
loop_
_entity_poly.entity_id
_entity_poly.type
_entity_poly.pdbx_seq_one_letter_code
_entity_poly.pdbx_strand_id
1 'polypeptide(L)'
;MKKKIILFFLLFPLICFIVFIAYCYVSAIIERNKKYYFPQIETYLRVYNPPFNKYGYVIFSKDSLLPLSESVDYVKVFKSETSQISFIFNSSENNKIYIVDRWNNTEINQADFIIEKIDRTDTTFFEQESIAGMNTHILKPLYFEIFVEGFLQSVFFIDYDISECPIKAEPIK
;
A
#
# COMPACT_ATOMS: atom_id res chain seq x y z
N MET A 1 -53.88 18.27 1.56
CA MET A 1 -53.22 17.19 2.35
C MET A 1 -52.65 16.06 1.49
N LYS A 2 -53.41 15.43 0.57
CA LYS A 2 -52.95 14.25 -0.22
C LYS A 2 -51.64 14.45 -1.01
N LYS A 3 -51.44 15.60 -1.66
CA LYS A 3 -50.20 15.92 -2.40
C LYS A 3 -48.93 15.93 -1.52
N LYS A 4 -49.03 16.43 -0.27
CA LYS A 4 -47.88 16.46 0.65
C LYS A 4 -47.49 15.07 1.14
N ILE A 5 -48.48 14.18 1.31
CA ILE A 5 -48.27 12.78 1.70
C ILE A 5 -47.56 12.03 0.55
N ILE A 6 -48.03 12.18 -0.69
CA ILE A 6 -47.40 11.56 -1.88
C ILE A 6 -45.96 12.09 -2.07
N LEU A 7 -45.76 13.40 -1.90
CA LEU A 7 -44.43 14.01 -1.97
C LEU A 7 -43.48 13.45 -0.91
N PHE A 8 -43.96 13.25 0.33
CA PHE A 8 -43.19 12.63 1.40
C PHE A 8 -42.80 11.17 1.08
N PHE A 9 -43.73 10.38 0.55
CA PHE A 9 -43.46 8.99 0.13
C PHE A 9 -42.48 8.89 -1.04
N LEU A 10 -42.30 9.94 -1.85
CA LEU A 10 -41.30 9.99 -2.93
C LEU A 10 -39.95 10.54 -2.45
N LEU A 11 -39.95 11.55 -1.57
CA LEU A 11 -38.72 12.17 -1.05
C LEU A 11 -37.99 11.30 -0.03
N PHE A 12 -38.71 10.60 0.84
CA PHE A 12 -38.10 9.74 1.85
C PHE A 12 -37.20 8.64 1.26
N PRO A 13 -37.63 7.81 0.29
CA PRO A 13 -36.76 6.80 -0.30
C PRO A 13 -35.59 7.42 -1.07
N LEU A 14 -35.78 8.58 -1.70
CA LEU A 14 -34.69 9.31 -2.37
C LEU A 14 -33.62 9.75 -1.37
N ILE A 15 -34.02 10.29 -0.22
CA ILE A 15 -33.10 10.67 0.86
C ILE A 15 -32.37 9.45 1.40
N CYS A 16 -33.07 8.34 1.66
CA CYS A 16 -32.45 7.09 2.10
C CYS A 16 -31.42 6.57 1.08
N PHE A 17 -31.74 6.65 -0.21
CA PHE A 17 -30.83 6.24 -1.28
C PHE A 17 -29.57 7.13 -1.35
N ILE A 18 -29.73 8.45 -1.20
CA ILE A 18 -28.59 9.38 -1.15
C ILE A 18 -27.70 9.09 0.06
N VAL A 19 -28.29 8.86 1.24
CA VAL A 19 -27.54 8.50 2.46
C VAL A 19 -26.82 7.17 2.28
N PHE A 20 -27.46 6.19 1.65
CA PHE A 20 -26.83 4.90 1.35
C PHE A 20 -25.63 5.05 0.40
N ILE A 21 -25.77 5.83 -0.68
CA ILE A 21 -24.65 6.12 -1.59
C ILE A 21 -23.51 6.82 -0.84
N ALA A 22 -23.82 7.84 -0.03
CA ALA A 22 -22.82 8.55 0.76
C ALA A 22 -22.09 7.60 1.73
N TYR A 23 -22.83 6.71 2.39
CA TYR A 23 -22.26 5.68 3.26
C TYR A 23 -21.34 4.74 2.46
N CYS A 24 -21.79 4.19 1.34
CA CYS A 24 -20.97 3.32 0.49
C CYS A 24 -19.69 4.03 0.01
N TYR A 25 -19.81 5.30 -0.38
CA TYR A 25 -18.67 6.10 -0.83
C TYR A 25 -17.65 6.33 0.29
N VAL A 26 -18.11 6.73 1.48
CA VAL A 26 -17.24 6.94 2.65
C VAL A 26 -16.58 5.63 3.08
N SER A 27 -17.33 4.53 3.16
CA SER A 27 -16.79 3.21 3.50
C SER A 27 -15.71 2.77 2.50
N ALA A 28 -15.95 2.96 1.20
CA ALA A 28 -14.96 2.63 0.17
C ALA A 28 -13.68 3.48 0.27
N ILE A 29 -13.78 4.76 0.69
CA ILE A 29 -12.60 5.60 0.93
C ILE A 29 -11.80 5.07 2.13
N ILE A 30 -12.47 4.71 3.22
CA ILE A 30 -11.82 4.20 4.43
C ILE A 30 -11.07 2.89 4.11
N GLU A 31 -11.72 1.96 3.41
CA GLU A 31 -11.08 0.69 3.01
C GLU A 31 -9.86 0.90 2.10
N ARG A 32 -9.82 2.00 1.35
CA ARG A 32 -8.73 2.33 0.43
C ARG A 32 -7.69 3.27 1.04
N ASN A 33 -7.79 3.57 2.33
CA ASN A 33 -6.90 4.47 3.03
C ASN A 33 -6.46 3.86 4.36
N LYS A 34 -5.41 3.04 4.29
CA LYS A 34 -4.91 2.26 5.42
C LYS A 34 -3.56 2.80 5.88
N LYS A 35 -3.33 2.79 7.18
CA LYS A 35 -2.06 3.16 7.80
C LYS A 35 -1.49 1.95 8.52
N TYR A 36 -0.18 1.85 8.55
CA TYR A 36 0.57 0.76 9.15
C TYR A 36 1.76 1.35 9.89
N TYR A 37 2.21 0.66 10.94
CA TYR A 37 3.45 0.98 11.63
C TYR A 37 4.32 -0.27 11.68
N PHE A 38 5.55 -0.14 11.19
CA PHE A 38 6.52 -1.22 11.17
C PHE A 38 7.63 -0.91 12.18
N PRO A 39 7.61 -1.53 13.39
CA PRO A 39 8.53 -1.21 14.46
C PRO A 39 9.99 -1.55 14.12
N GLN A 40 10.24 -2.56 13.29
CA GLN A 40 11.59 -3.01 12.91
C GLN A 40 12.41 -1.92 12.21
N ILE A 41 11.73 -0.99 11.55
CA ILE A 41 12.31 0.12 10.78
C ILE A 41 11.82 1.47 11.28
N GLU A 42 11.07 1.49 12.39
CA GLU A 42 10.46 2.68 13.00
C GLU A 42 9.77 3.59 11.96
N THR A 43 8.99 3.00 11.06
CA THR A 43 8.42 3.74 9.91
C THR A 43 6.92 3.50 9.83
N TYR A 44 6.20 4.61 9.65
CA TYR A 44 4.79 4.59 9.28
C TYR A 44 4.66 4.50 7.77
N LEU A 45 3.71 3.67 7.34
CA LEU A 45 3.38 3.47 5.95
C LEU A 45 1.88 3.72 5.77
N ARG A 46 1.53 4.55 4.81
CA ARG A 46 0.13 4.78 4.42
C ARG A 46 -0.08 4.35 2.99
N VAL A 47 -1.06 3.48 2.80
CA VAL A 47 -1.53 3.08 1.48
C VAL A 47 -2.82 3.83 1.18
N TYR A 48 -2.82 4.60 0.10
CA TYR A 48 -3.96 5.40 -0.32
C TYR A 48 -4.31 5.16 -1.78
N ASN A 49 -5.50 4.61 -2.03
CA ASN A 49 -6.03 4.34 -3.36
C ASN A 49 -7.30 5.18 -3.59
N PRO A 50 -7.18 6.42 -4.10
CA PRO A 50 -8.35 7.26 -4.31
C PRO A 50 -9.35 6.62 -5.30
N PRO A 51 -10.66 6.71 -5.03
CA PRO A 51 -11.68 6.09 -5.87
C PRO A 51 -11.64 6.66 -7.29
N PHE A 52 -11.88 5.79 -8.27
CA PHE A 52 -11.92 6.12 -9.71
C PHE A 52 -10.59 6.55 -10.35
N ASN A 53 -9.49 6.57 -9.59
CA ASN A 53 -8.18 6.88 -10.14
C ASN A 53 -7.47 5.63 -10.69
N LYS A 54 -6.60 5.86 -11.68
CA LYS A 54 -5.72 4.84 -12.26
C LYS A 54 -4.37 4.74 -11.54
N TYR A 55 -4.24 5.39 -10.40
CA TYR A 55 -3.06 5.34 -9.56
C TYR A 55 -3.43 5.48 -8.08
N GLY A 56 -2.54 5.05 -7.22
CA GLY A 56 -2.58 5.32 -5.80
C GLY A 56 -1.19 5.60 -5.25
N TYR A 57 -1.07 5.68 -3.94
CA TYR A 57 0.12 6.13 -3.26
C TYR A 57 0.48 5.20 -2.12
N VAL A 58 1.77 4.92 -2.00
CA VAL A 58 2.38 4.40 -0.77
C VAL A 58 3.23 5.53 -0.20
N ILE A 59 2.89 6.00 0.99
CA ILE A 59 3.50 7.16 1.64
C ILE A 59 4.28 6.66 2.85
N PHE A 60 5.49 7.19 3.04
CA PHE A 60 6.39 6.82 4.12
C PHE A 60 6.68 8.03 5.00
N SER A 61 6.74 7.81 6.32
CA SER A 61 7.20 8.83 7.27
C SER A 61 7.67 8.19 8.55
N LYS A 62 8.55 8.89 9.28
CA LYS A 62 8.85 8.58 10.69
C LYS A 62 7.73 9.04 11.63
N ASP A 63 6.88 9.96 11.18
CA ASP A 63 5.75 10.47 11.93
C ASP A 63 4.45 9.77 11.55
N SER A 64 3.52 9.68 12.51
CA SER A 64 2.18 9.12 12.27
C SER A 64 1.30 9.98 11.35
N LEU A 65 1.71 11.24 11.14
CA LEU A 65 1.09 12.18 10.22
C LEU A 65 1.64 11.94 8.81
N LEU A 66 0.83 11.32 7.97
CA LEU A 66 1.17 10.97 6.59
C LEU A 66 0.31 11.80 5.61
N PRO A 67 0.51 13.13 5.51
CA PRO A 67 -0.19 13.92 4.51
C PRO A 67 0.30 13.52 3.11
N LEU A 68 -0.59 13.65 2.12
CA LEU A 68 -0.17 13.53 0.73
C LEU A 68 0.19 14.92 0.22
N SER A 69 1.49 15.22 0.20
CA SER A 69 2.07 16.46 -0.32
C SER A 69 3.42 16.17 -0.98
N GLU A 70 3.91 17.13 -1.79
CA GLU A 70 5.24 17.02 -2.41
C GLU A 70 6.39 17.03 -1.39
N SER A 71 6.12 17.49 -0.17
CA SER A 71 7.07 17.53 0.94
C SER A 71 7.18 16.20 1.71
N VAL A 72 6.61 15.10 1.20
CA VAL A 72 6.62 13.80 1.88
C VAL A 72 7.05 12.71 0.91
N ASP A 73 7.79 11.74 1.41
CA ASP A 73 8.17 10.56 0.64
C ASP A 73 6.96 9.72 0.24
N TYR A 74 6.76 9.58 -1.06
CA TYR A 74 5.74 8.69 -1.59
C TYR A 74 6.15 8.03 -2.89
N VAL A 75 5.56 6.87 -3.11
CA VAL A 75 5.62 6.11 -4.34
C VAL A 75 4.22 6.07 -4.93
N LYS A 76 4.07 6.74 -6.07
CA LYS A 76 2.84 6.73 -6.84
C LYS A 76 2.85 5.49 -7.73
N VAL A 77 1.83 4.66 -7.56
CA VAL A 77 1.68 3.35 -8.21
C VAL A 77 0.58 3.43 -9.25
N PHE A 78 0.89 3.18 -10.51
CA PHE A 78 -0.11 3.11 -11.57
C PHE A 78 -0.74 1.73 -11.65
N LYS A 79 -2.05 1.69 -11.84
CA LYS A 79 -2.82 0.45 -11.98
C LYS A 79 -2.36 -0.31 -13.23
N SER A 80 -1.83 -1.50 -13.01
CA SER A 80 -1.52 -2.53 -14.01
C SER A 80 -2.27 -3.83 -13.69
N GLU A 81 -2.17 -4.83 -14.57
CA GLU A 81 -2.87 -6.11 -14.42
C GLU A 81 -2.57 -6.83 -13.09
N THR A 82 -1.34 -6.71 -12.59
CA THR A 82 -0.93 -7.35 -11.33
C THR A 82 -0.63 -6.35 -10.21
N SER A 83 -0.24 -5.09 -10.50
CA SER A 83 0.00 -4.01 -9.52
C SER A 83 0.61 -4.49 -8.19
N GLN A 84 1.76 -5.14 -8.30
CA GLN A 84 2.55 -5.68 -7.19
C GLN A 84 3.85 -4.90 -7.07
N ILE A 85 4.14 -4.41 -5.87
CA ILE A 85 5.38 -3.68 -5.56
C ILE A 85 5.90 -4.17 -4.23
N SER A 86 7.22 -4.36 -4.16
CA SER A 86 7.92 -4.66 -2.92
C SER A 86 8.76 -3.47 -2.48
N PHE A 87 8.72 -3.20 -1.18
CA PHE A 87 9.57 -2.23 -0.51
C PHE A 87 10.50 -2.99 0.42
N ILE A 88 11.80 -2.80 0.23
CA ILE A 88 12.85 -3.49 0.96
C ILE A 88 13.56 -2.48 1.84
N PHE A 89 13.78 -2.88 3.08
CA PHE A 89 14.41 -2.05 4.09
C PHE A 89 15.57 -2.80 4.71
N ASN A 90 16.56 -2.06 5.19
CA ASN A 90 17.61 -2.59 6.05
C ASN A 90 17.41 -1.96 7.43
N SER A 91 17.28 -2.76 8.49
CA SER A 91 17.09 -2.25 9.86
C SER A 91 18.29 -1.45 10.39
N SER A 92 19.46 -1.61 9.74
CA SER A 92 20.65 -0.80 10.03
C SER A 92 20.65 0.54 9.30
N GLU A 93 19.82 0.71 8.26
CA GLU A 93 19.74 1.91 7.41
C GLU A 93 18.30 2.43 7.33
N ASN A 94 17.79 2.92 8.46
CA ASN A 94 16.37 3.28 8.62
C ASN A 94 15.87 4.44 7.76
N ASN A 95 16.73 5.09 6.97
CA ASN A 95 16.38 6.17 6.05
C ASN A 95 16.46 5.76 4.57
N LYS A 96 16.75 4.49 4.24
CA LYS A 96 16.78 4.00 2.86
C LYS A 96 15.64 3.03 2.59
N ILE A 97 15.05 3.15 1.41
CA ILE A 97 13.98 2.29 0.92
C ILE A 97 14.35 1.83 -0.49
N TYR A 98 14.46 0.52 -0.68
CA TYR A 98 14.66 -0.05 -2.01
C TYR A 98 13.32 -0.54 -2.56
N ILE A 99 13.06 -0.30 -3.84
CA ILE A 99 11.79 -0.63 -4.50
C ILE A 99 12.06 -1.68 -5.56
N VAL A 100 11.35 -2.80 -5.48
CA VAL A 100 11.25 -3.74 -6.61
C VAL A 100 9.91 -3.51 -7.30
N ASP A 101 9.99 -2.96 -8.50
CA ASP A 101 8.85 -2.69 -9.37
C ASP A 101 9.07 -3.44 -10.69
N ARG A 102 8.52 -4.65 -10.77
CA ARG A 102 8.65 -5.53 -11.93
C ARG A 102 8.08 -4.92 -13.23
N TRP A 103 7.09 -4.04 -13.11
CA TRP A 103 6.34 -3.52 -14.26
C TRP A 103 6.71 -2.09 -14.62
N ASN A 104 7.68 -1.51 -13.91
CA ASN A 104 8.09 -0.12 -14.02
C ASN A 104 6.89 0.86 -14.03
N ASN A 105 5.90 0.60 -13.19
CA ASN A 105 4.66 1.36 -13.09
C ASN A 105 4.64 2.27 -11.85
N THR A 106 5.80 2.77 -11.43
CA THR A 106 5.95 3.65 -10.27
C THR A 106 6.66 4.97 -10.59
N GLU A 107 6.14 6.04 -10.00
CA GLU A 107 6.76 7.37 -9.89
C GLU A 107 7.15 7.62 -8.43
N ILE A 108 8.35 8.15 -8.19
CA ILE A 108 8.90 8.39 -6.85
C ILE A 108 8.90 9.89 -6.58
N ASN A 109 8.38 10.29 -5.44
CA ASN A 109 8.61 11.59 -4.84
C ASN A 109 9.45 11.38 -3.59
N GLN A 110 10.66 11.94 -3.59
CA GLN A 110 11.62 11.81 -2.52
C GLN A 110 11.77 13.13 -1.77
N ALA A 111 11.68 13.10 -0.45
CA ALA A 111 11.83 14.25 0.44
C ALA A 111 12.88 13.98 1.53
N ASP A 112 12.61 13.06 2.45
CA ASP A 112 13.47 12.76 3.62
C ASP A 112 14.18 11.40 3.49
N PHE A 113 13.51 10.39 2.93
CA PHE A 113 14.11 9.08 2.70
C PHE A 113 14.98 9.08 1.44
N ILE A 114 15.92 8.15 1.34
CA ILE A 114 16.59 7.81 0.08
C ILE A 114 15.82 6.64 -0.52
N ILE A 115 15.28 6.82 -1.72
CA ILE A 115 14.44 5.84 -2.39
C ILE A 115 15.08 5.41 -3.70
N GLU A 116 15.43 4.13 -3.80
CA GLU A 116 16.13 3.57 -4.97
C GLU A 116 15.36 2.40 -5.57
N LYS A 117 15.32 2.31 -6.90
CA LYS A 117 14.76 1.12 -7.58
C LYS A 117 15.86 0.07 -7.74
N ILE A 118 15.54 -1.17 -7.43
CA ILE A 118 16.42 -2.33 -7.61
C ILE A 118 15.69 -3.45 -8.36
N ASP A 119 16.45 -4.43 -8.86
CA ASP A 119 15.90 -5.63 -9.49
C ASP A 119 15.85 -6.80 -8.48
N ARG A 120 14.87 -7.70 -8.65
CA ARG A 120 14.79 -8.95 -7.88
C ARG A 120 16.00 -9.87 -8.16
N THR A 121 16.70 -9.67 -9.27
CA THR A 121 17.93 -10.40 -9.61
C THR A 121 19.20 -9.78 -9.02
N ASP A 122 19.11 -8.67 -8.29
CA ASP A 122 20.29 -8.04 -7.67
C ASP A 122 20.83 -8.90 -6.53
N THR A 123 22.01 -9.47 -6.75
CA THR A 123 22.66 -10.39 -5.81
C THR A 123 23.19 -9.70 -4.55
N THR A 124 23.14 -8.37 -4.47
CA THR A 124 23.41 -7.62 -3.24
C THR A 124 22.32 -7.88 -2.22
N PHE A 125 21.05 -7.90 -2.67
CA PHE A 125 19.86 -8.00 -1.83
C PHE A 125 19.29 -9.42 -1.78
N PHE A 126 19.40 -10.15 -2.88
CA PHE A 126 18.77 -11.46 -3.05
C PHE A 126 19.78 -12.59 -3.24
N GLU A 127 19.43 -13.76 -2.73
CA GLU A 127 20.09 -15.03 -3.01
C GLU A 127 19.17 -15.90 -3.85
N GLN A 128 19.73 -16.55 -4.86
CA GLN A 128 18.97 -17.43 -5.73
C GLN A 128 18.99 -18.85 -5.14
N GLU A 129 17.81 -19.39 -4.84
CA GLU A 129 17.63 -20.76 -4.40
C GLU A 129 16.68 -21.52 -5.33
N SER A 130 16.86 -22.84 -5.43
CA SER A 130 15.94 -23.72 -6.16
C SER A 130 14.94 -24.32 -5.18
N ILE A 131 13.73 -23.76 -5.15
CA ILE A 131 12.62 -24.27 -4.32
C ILE A 131 11.64 -24.98 -5.23
N ALA A 132 11.37 -26.27 -4.95
CA ALA A 132 10.46 -27.10 -5.74
C ALA A 132 10.78 -27.11 -7.26
N GLY A 133 12.05 -26.98 -7.64
CA GLY A 133 12.50 -26.95 -9.03
C GLY A 133 12.36 -25.59 -9.72
N MET A 134 11.97 -24.53 -9.01
CA MET A 134 11.91 -23.17 -9.52
C MET A 134 13.00 -22.29 -8.90
N ASN A 135 13.68 -21.53 -9.76
CA ASN A 135 14.63 -20.49 -9.32
C ASN A 135 13.86 -19.36 -8.64
N THR A 136 14.03 -19.27 -7.33
CA THR A 136 13.39 -18.29 -6.46
C THR A 136 14.46 -17.35 -5.92
N HIS A 137 14.16 -16.06 -5.91
CA HIS A 137 15.04 -15.04 -5.34
C HIS A 137 14.57 -14.72 -3.92
N ILE A 138 15.34 -15.18 -2.95
CA ILE A 138 15.08 -15.04 -1.51
C ILE A 138 15.82 -13.81 -1.02
N LEU A 139 15.16 -12.97 -0.24
CA LEU A 139 15.78 -11.79 0.33
C LEU A 139 16.77 -12.20 1.43
N LYS A 140 17.95 -11.60 1.45
CA LYS A 140 18.95 -11.89 2.49
C LYS A 140 18.46 -11.45 3.88
N PRO A 141 18.84 -12.15 4.97
CA PRO A 141 18.33 -11.92 6.33
C PRO A 141 18.51 -10.50 6.89
N LEU A 142 19.47 -9.71 6.37
CA LEU A 142 19.68 -8.33 6.78
C LEU A 142 18.52 -7.40 6.38
N TYR A 143 17.75 -7.80 5.38
CA TYR A 143 16.71 -6.97 4.77
C TYR A 143 15.31 -7.48 5.13
N PHE A 144 14.37 -6.54 5.15
CA PHE A 144 12.94 -6.76 5.42
C PHE A 144 12.14 -6.38 4.19
N GLU A 145 11.12 -7.17 3.84
CA GLU A 145 10.24 -6.86 2.71
C GLU A 145 8.82 -6.54 3.18
N ILE A 146 8.32 -5.41 2.71
CA ILE A 146 6.91 -5.06 2.74
C ILE A 146 6.38 -5.20 1.31
N PHE A 147 5.48 -6.15 1.12
CA PHE A 147 4.88 -6.44 -0.17
C PHE A 147 3.48 -5.83 -0.26
N VAL A 148 3.20 -5.08 -1.31
CA VAL A 148 1.89 -4.47 -1.56
C VAL A 148 1.30 -5.03 -2.84
N GLU A 149 0.10 -5.62 -2.73
CA GLU A 149 -0.55 -6.32 -3.84
C GLU A 149 -1.94 -5.75 -4.18
N GLY A 150 -2.48 -6.22 -5.30
CA GLY A 150 -3.88 -6.03 -5.65
C GLY A 150 -4.22 -4.56 -5.89
N PHE A 151 -3.24 -3.78 -6.35
CA PHE A 151 -3.38 -2.33 -6.48
C PHE A 151 -3.73 -1.69 -5.13
N LEU A 152 -2.80 -1.81 -4.18
CA LEU A 152 -2.85 -1.13 -2.88
C LEU A 152 -3.97 -1.63 -1.94
N GLN A 153 -4.45 -2.86 -2.14
CA GLN A 153 -5.55 -3.43 -1.35
C GLN A 153 -5.06 -4.15 -0.09
N SER A 154 -3.93 -4.84 -0.22
CA SER A 154 -3.33 -5.62 0.85
C SER A 154 -1.85 -5.30 0.98
N VAL A 155 -1.39 -5.25 2.22
CA VAL A 155 0.00 -5.07 2.60
C VAL A 155 0.41 -6.31 3.39
N PHE A 156 1.55 -6.88 3.04
CA PHE A 156 2.13 -8.05 3.69
C PHE A 156 3.52 -7.70 4.17
N PHE A 157 3.87 -8.29 5.29
CA PHE A 157 5.22 -8.37 5.82
C PHE A 157 5.77 -9.74 5.45
N ILE A 158 6.93 -9.77 4.80
CA ILE A 158 7.62 -11.01 4.46
C ILE A 158 8.88 -11.09 5.30
N ASP A 159 8.91 -12.08 6.17
CA ASP A 159 10.08 -12.50 6.92
C ASP A 159 10.56 -13.82 6.32
N TYR A 160 11.79 -13.82 5.80
CA TYR A 160 12.37 -14.99 5.15
C TYR A 160 13.14 -15.88 6.12
N ASP A 161 13.35 -15.45 7.38
CA ASP A 161 14.10 -16.19 8.40
C ASP A 161 13.25 -17.31 9.04
N ILE A 162 11.93 -17.16 8.95
CA ILE A 162 10.92 -18.18 9.22
C ILE A 162 10.42 -18.66 7.86
N SER A 163 10.48 -19.97 7.59
CA SER A 163 9.96 -20.60 6.36
C SER A 163 8.42 -20.52 6.23
N GLU A 164 7.82 -19.41 6.65
CA GLU A 164 6.39 -19.16 6.75
C GLU A 164 5.90 -18.26 5.61
N CYS A 165 4.59 -18.36 5.34
CA CYS A 165 3.90 -17.54 4.35
C CYS A 165 3.99 -16.04 4.70
N PRO A 166 3.88 -15.14 3.69
CA PRO A 166 3.72 -13.70 3.92
C PRO A 166 2.65 -13.40 4.98
N ILE A 167 3.01 -12.63 6.00
CA ILE A 167 2.10 -12.25 7.08
C ILE A 167 1.34 -10.99 6.64
N LYS A 168 0.02 -11.07 6.54
CA LYS A 168 -0.79 -9.90 6.21
C LYS A 168 -0.66 -8.85 7.33
N ALA A 169 -0.28 -7.62 6.97
CA ALA A 169 -0.17 -6.53 7.92
C ALA A 169 -1.55 -6.02 8.32
N GLU A 170 -1.73 -5.73 9.61
CA GLU A 170 -2.95 -5.14 10.15
C GLU A 170 -2.83 -3.61 10.22
N PRO A 171 -3.83 -2.87 9.70
CA PRO A 171 -3.78 -1.42 9.74
C PRO A 171 -3.99 -0.88 11.17
N ILE A 172 -3.30 0.19 11.51
CA ILE A 172 -3.53 0.94 12.75
C ILE A 172 -4.84 1.74 12.64
N LYS A 173 -5.59 1.80 13.75
CA LYS A 173 -6.89 2.49 13.85
C LYS A 173 -6.72 4.00 14.00
#